data_AF-A0A6P1LC94-F1
#
_entry.id   AF-A0A6P1LC94-F1
#
_cell.length_a   1.000
_cell.length_b   1.000
_cell.length_c   1.000
_cell.angle_alpha   90.00
_cell.angle_beta   90.00
_cell.angle_gamma   90.00
#
_symmetry.space_group_name_H-M   'P 1'
#
loop_
_entity.id
_entity.type
_entity.pdbx_description
1 polymer ?
#
loop_
_entity_poly.entity_id
_entity_poly.type
_entity_poly.pdbx_seq_one_letter_code
_entity_poly.pdbx_strand_id
1 'polypeptide(L)'
;MLKQKEQFCIDYTIYNNKILFITSSFNEFLISNNGLYLYDDTRDDIKSLIIDKDFRVQFANLVDDNDVICGIEKYTTLNKNINSKLYHINTKNLEWKCINQFDFSYGNTIYSDVSYNQKIYSKVFNNYIYLCTTENYFNNIYKINKNGDVFKVFDTKNNVQLLILK
;
A
#
# COMPACT_ATOMS: atom_id res chain seq x y z
N MET A 1 26.35 -0.51 22.68
CA MET A 1 25.28 -1.52 22.61
C MET A 1 24.10 -0.86 21.91
N LEU A 2 23.92 -1.07 20.60
CA LEU A 2 22.78 -0.51 19.87
C LEU A 2 21.51 -1.24 20.34
N LYS A 3 20.59 -0.54 21.00
CA LYS A 3 19.26 -1.07 21.32
C LYS A 3 18.65 -1.58 20.01
N GLN A 4 18.21 -2.85 19.98
CA GLN A 4 17.36 -3.34 18.89
C GLN A 4 16.18 -2.37 18.76
N LYS A 5 16.03 -1.74 17.59
CA LYS A 5 14.87 -0.92 17.30
C LYS A 5 13.66 -1.84 17.23
N GLU A 6 12.67 -1.61 18.07
CA GLU A 6 11.39 -2.33 18.01
C GLU A 6 10.75 -2.08 16.64
N GLN A 7 10.34 -3.16 15.98
CA GLN A 7 9.57 -3.13 14.74
C GLN A 7 8.14 -3.52 15.03
N PHE A 8 7.19 -2.77 14.47
CA PHE A 8 5.76 -2.97 14.67
C PHE A 8 5.11 -3.25 13.32
N CYS A 9 4.20 -4.23 13.25
CA CYS A 9 3.34 -4.39 12.09
C CYS A 9 2.34 -3.22 12.04
N ILE A 10 2.32 -2.48 10.93
CA ILE A 10 1.42 -1.33 10.73
C ILE A 10 0.31 -1.61 9.73
N ASP A 11 0.50 -2.58 8.84
CA ASP A 11 -0.54 -3.05 7.94
C ASP A 11 -0.29 -4.49 7.49
N TYR A 12 -1.35 -5.20 7.14
CA TYR A 12 -1.26 -6.53 6.55
C TYR A 12 -2.45 -6.84 5.64
N THR A 13 -2.23 -7.77 4.71
CA THR A 13 -3.23 -8.36 3.84
C THR A 13 -3.01 -9.87 3.80
N ILE A 14 -4.10 -10.62 3.65
CA ILE A 14 -4.08 -12.08 3.56
C ILE A 14 -4.58 -12.47 2.18
N TYR A 15 -3.84 -13.34 1.50
CA TYR A 15 -4.25 -13.93 0.23
C TYR A 15 -3.90 -15.41 0.27
N ASN A 16 -4.91 -16.27 0.24
CA ASN A 16 -4.77 -17.72 0.46
C ASN A 16 -3.97 -18.00 1.75
N ASN A 17 -2.85 -18.72 1.64
CA ASN A 17 -1.98 -19.11 2.76
C ASN A 17 -0.80 -18.15 2.95
N LYS A 18 -0.92 -16.90 2.47
CA LYS A 18 0.15 -15.90 2.52
C LYS A 18 -0.31 -14.66 3.25
N ILE A 19 0.60 -14.10 4.04
CA ILE A 19 0.42 -12.83 4.73
C ILE A 19 1.44 -11.85 4.20
N LEU A 20 0.98 -10.79 3.55
CA LEU A 20 1.82 -9.67 3.14
C LEU A 20 1.66 -8.57 4.19
N PHE A 21 2.75 -8.15 4.82
CA PHE A 21 2.70 -7.19 5.91
C PHE A 21 3.80 -6.12 5.83
N ILE A 22 3.45 -4.94 6.33
CA ILE A 22 4.33 -3.77 6.40
C ILE A 22 4.74 -3.60 7.86
N THR A 23 6.05 -3.57 8.13
CA THR A 23 6.58 -3.25 9.46
C THR A 23 7.10 -1.83 9.48
N SER A 24 7.08 -1.18 10.64
CA SER A 24 7.60 0.16 10.86
C SER A 24 8.50 0.17 12.09
N SER A 25 9.57 0.96 12.07
CA SER A 25 10.37 1.25 13.26
C SER A 25 10.22 2.71 13.62
N PHE A 26 9.90 3.01 14.88
CA PHE A 26 9.87 4.39 15.35
C PHE A 26 11.25 4.80 15.84
N ASN A 27 11.69 6.00 15.46
CA ASN A 27 12.80 6.68 16.09
C ASN A 27 12.28 7.99 16.72
N GLU A 28 13.07 8.58 17.63
CA GLU A 28 12.71 9.80 18.37
C GLU A 28 12.32 11.00 17.47
N PHE A 29 12.53 10.90 16.14
CA PHE A 29 12.35 11.95 15.15
C PHE A 29 11.26 11.67 14.09
N LEU A 30 10.26 10.81 14.38
CA LEU A 30 9.10 10.50 13.50
C LEU A 30 9.41 9.83 12.13
N ILE A 31 10.65 9.84 11.64
CA ILE A 31 11.01 9.18 10.38
C ILE A 31 11.06 7.68 10.62
N SER A 32 9.94 7.04 10.32
CA SER A 32 9.83 5.59 10.39
C SER A 32 10.35 4.95 9.11
N ASN A 33 11.42 4.17 9.23
CA ASN A 33 11.78 3.21 8.18
C ASN A 33 10.76 2.07 8.24
N ASN A 34 10.16 1.76 7.09
CA ASN A 34 9.24 0.64 6.99
C ASN A 34 9.73 -0.38 5.95
N GLY A 35 9.32 -1.64 6.13
CA GLY A 35 9.71 -2.74 5.26
C GLY A 35 8.49 -3.55 4.83
N LEU A 36 8.60 -4.22 3.68
CA LEU A 36 7.55 -5.09 3.16
C LEU A 36 8.01 -6.55 3.24
N TYR A 37 7.16 -7.41 3.79
CA TYR A 37 7.47 -8.81 4.05
C TYR A 37 6.31 -9.69 3.61
N LEU A 38 6.63 -10.90 3.16
CA LEU A 38 5.70 -11.93 2.76
C LEU A 38 5.98 -13.18 3.59
N TYR A 39 5.01 -13.55 4.42
CA TYR A 39 4.98 -14.85 5.07
C TYR A 39 4.19 -15.84 4.21
N ASP A 40 4.68 -17.08 4.12
CA ASP A 40 4.03 -18.20 3.47
C ASP A 40 3.83 -19.34 4.47
N ASP A 41 2.60 -19.55 4.89
CA ASP A 41 2.20 -20.55 5.89
C ASP A 41 2.44 -21.99 5.39
N THR A 42 2.43 -22.21 4.07
CA THR A 42 2.70 -23.55 3.52
C THR A 42 4.14 -24.00 3.68
N ARG A 43 5.07 -23.04 3.82
CA ARG A 43 6.51 -23.27 3.92
C ARG A 43 7.09 -22.84 5.26
N ASP A 44 6.27 -22.21 6.12
CA ASP A 44 6.68 -21.53 7.34
C ASP A 44 7.90 -20.61 7.12
N ASP A 45 7.82 -19.77 6.08
CA ASP A 45 8.94 -18.93 5.62
C ASP A 45 8.53 -17.46 5.51
N ILE A 46 9.44 -16.57 5.89
CA ILE A 46 9.29 -15.11 5.76
C ILE A 46 10.32 -14.58 4.78
N LYS A 47 9.84 -14.01 3.67
CA LYS A 47 10.65 -13.33 2.67
C LYS A 47 10.50 -11.82 2.81
N SER A 48 11.62 -11.09 2.87
CA SER A 48 11.55 -9.64 2.72
C SER A 48 11.46 -9.27 1.24
N LEU A 49 10.47 -8.44 0.90
CA LEU A 49 10.24 -7.94 -0.45
C LEU A 49 10.86 -6.58 -0.66
N ILE A 50 10.90 -5.72 0.37
CA ILE A 50 11.50 -4.37 0.36
C ILE A 50 12.34 -4.21 1.62
N ILE A 51 13.65 -4.01 1.46
CA ILE A 51 14.65 -3.80 2.55
C ILE A 51 15.29 -2.41 2.47
N ASP A 52 15.05 -1.68 1.38
CA ASP A 52 15.75 -0.45 1.09
C ASP A 52 15.25 0.70 1.99
N LYS A 53 16.19 1.26 2.75
CA LYS A 53 15.96 2.35 3.71
C LYS A 53 15.63 3.68 3.02
N ASP A 54 15.75 3.76 1.70
CA ASP A 54 15.44 4.94 0.91
C ASP A 54 13.97 4.99 0.46
N PHE A 55 13.17 3.96 0.78
CA PHE A 55 11.77 3.88 0.39
C PHE A 55 10.80 3.64 1.54
N ARG A 56 9.67 4.34 1.49
CA ARG A 56 8.52 4.14 2.37
C ARG A 56 7.38 3.47 1.59
N VAL A 57 6.91 2.34 2.10
CA VAL A 57 5.74 1.61 1.60
C VAL A 57 4.48 2.21 2.22
N GLN A 58 3.59 2.80 1.42
CA GLN A 58 2.34 3.36 1.94
C GLN A 58 1.26 2.29 2.10
N PHE A 59 1.15 1.38 1.14
CA PHE A 59 0.25 0.22 1.17
C PHE A 59 0.80 -0.89 0.26
N ALA A 60 0.36 -2.13 0.45
CA ALA A 60 0.70 -3.23 -0.43
C ALA A 60 -0.38 -4.33 -0.38
N ASN A 61 -0.69 -4.93 -1.54
CA ASN A 61 -1.57 -6.11 -1.59
C ASN A 61 -1.03 -7.14 -2.60
N LEU A 62 -1.28 -8.42 -2.31
CA LEU A 62 -1.19 -9.51 -3.29
C LEU A 62 -2.40 -9.48 -4.22
N VAL A 63 -2.18 -9.27 -5.52
CA VAL A 63 -3.23 -9.35 -6.54
C VAL A 63 -3.35 -10.73 -7.19
N ASP A 64 -2.33 -11.55 -7.00
CA ASP A 64 -2.22 -12.96 -7.39
C ASP A 64 -1.18 -13.62 -6.45
N ASP A 65 -0.97 -14.93 -6.53
CA ASP A 65 -0.05 -15.69 -5.67
C ASP A 65 1.38 -15.13 -5.64
N ASN A 66 1.81 -14.47 -6.71
CA ASN A 66 3.18 -13.97 -6.85
C ASN A 66 3.28 -12.50 -7.26
N ASP A 67 2.15 -11.82 -7.43
CA ASP A 67 2.11 -10.45 -7.91
C ASP A 67 1.65 -9.54 -6.77
N VAL A 68 2.52 -8.61 -6.36
CA VAL A 68 2.20 -7.57 -5.38
C VAL A 68 2.09 -6.24 -6.11
N ILE A 69 1.08 -5.45 -5.76
CA ILE A 69 1.03 -4.03 -6.12
C ILE A 69 1.08 -3.20 -4.83
N CYS A 70 1.94 -2.20 -4.83
CA CYS A 70 2.19 -1.35 -3.66
C CYS A 70 2.43 0.11 -4.05
N GLY A 71 2.07 1.02 -3.15
CA GLY A 71 2.46 2.43 -3.21
C GLY A 71 3.80 2.64 -2.51
N ILE A 72 4.80 3.15 -3.23
CA ILE A 72 6.14 3.41 -2.70
C ILE A 72 6.52 4.87 -2.91
N GLU A 73 7.02 5.50 -1.85
CA GLU A 73 7.55 6.85 -1.83
C GLU A 73 9.05 6.83 -1.50
N LYS A 74 9.85 7.76 -2.04
CA LYS A 74 11.25 7.91 -1.63
C LYS A 74 11.36 8.77 -0.38
N TYR A 75 12.19 8.42 0.60
CA TYR A 75 12.38 9.26 1.80
C TYR A 75 12.85 10.68 1.47
N THR A 76 13.67 10.85 0.42
CA THR A 76 14.14 12.15 -0.06
C THR A 76 13.01 13.07 -0.56
N THR A 77 11.81 12.54 -0.76
CA THR A 77 10.63 13.29 -1.19
C THR A 77 9.60 13.50 -0.08
N LEU A 78 9.76 12.97 1.14
CA LEU A 78 8.73 13.08 2.19
C LEU A 78 8.33 14.51 2.57
N ASN A 79 9.25 15.46 2.41
CA ASN A 79 8.98 16.89 2.69
C ASN A 79 8.46 17.63 1.44
N LYS A 80 8.31 16.93 0.33
CA LYS A 80 7.73 17.42 -0.91
C LYS A 80 6.34 16.80 -1.01
N ASN A 81 5.31 17.61 -1.26
CA ASN A 81 3.94 17.12 -1.42
C ASN A 81 3.80 16.30 -2.73
N ILE A 82 4.37 15.09 -2.73
CA ILE A 82 4.46 14.18 -3.89
C ILE A 82 3.81 12.88 -3.48
N ASN A 83 2.88 12.39 -4.30
CA ASN A 83 2.21 11.13 -4.05
C ASN A 83 3.16 9.94 -4.27
N SER A 84 2.92 8.85 -3.54
CA SER A 84 3.67 7.62 -3.76
C SER A 84 3.40 7.08 -5.17
N LYS A 85 4.39 6.45 -5.78
CA LYS A 85 4.25 5.85 -7.11
C LYS A 85 3.79 4.41 -6.95
N LEU A 86 3.11 3.88 -7.96
CA LEU A 86 2.68 2.49 -7.97
C LEU A 86 3.78 1.60 -8.53
N TYR A 87 4.06 0.54 -7.79
CA TYR A 87 5.00 -0.49 -8.16
C TYR A 87 4.31 -1.84 -8.21
N HIS A 88 4.74 -2.65 -9.18
CA HIS A 88 4.51 -4.09 -9.20
C HIS A 88 5.78 -4.79 -8.73
N ILE A 89 5.62 -5.80 -7.87
CA ILE A 89 6.69 -6.65 -7.37
C ILE A 89 6.33 -8.09 -7.67
N ASN A 90 7.21 -8.79 -8.38
CA ASN A 90 7.10 -10.24 -8.52
C ASN A 90 7.82 -10.93 -7.36
N THR A 91 7.09 -11.70 -6.55
CA THR A 91 7.64 -12.26 -5.31
C THR A 91 8.59 -13.44 -5.53
N LYS A 92 8.59 -14.05 -6.73
CA LYS A 92 9.50 -15.16 -7.06
C LYS A 92 10.91 -14.64 -7.31
N ASN A 93 11.06 -13.68 -8.22
CA ASN A 93 12.36 -13.16 -8.65
C ASN A 93 12.75 -11.82 -7.99
N LEU A 94 11.85 -11.21 -7.19
CA LEU A 94 12.05 -9.91 -6.54
C LEU A 94 12.25 -8.74 -7.51
N GLU A 95 11.82 -8.86 -8.76
CA GLU A 95 11.84 -7.74 -9.70
C GLU A 95 10.77 -6.73 -9.34
N TRP A 96 11.16 -5.44 -9.31
CA TRP A 96 10.23 -4.33 -9.06
C TRP A 96 10.15 -3.45 -10.30
N LYS A 97 8.93 -3.06 -10.65
CA LYS A 97 8.68 -2.17 -11.77
C LYS A 97 7.76 -1.04 -11.32
N CYS A 98 8.16 0.20 -11.56
CA CYS A 98 7.24 1.33 -11.47
C CYS A 98 6.22 1.20 -12.60
N ILE A 99 4.95 1.03 -12.25
CA ILE A 99 3.87 0.79 -13.21
C ILE A 99 3.00 2.03 -13.42
N ASN A 100 2.94 2.96 -12.45
CA ASN A 100 2.20 4.22 -12.60
C ASN A 100 2.73 5.29 -11.63
N GLN A 101 2.63 6.58 -11.97
CA GLN A 101 2.94 7.69 -11.05
C GLN A 101 1.79 8.02 -10.10
N PHE A 102 0.55 7.69 -10.51
CA PHE A 102 -0.74 7.91 -9.86
C PHE A 102 -0.80 9.19 -9.00
N ASP A 103 -1.34 10.24 -9.59
CA ASP A 103 -1.25 11.60 -9.05
C ASP A 103 -2.25 11.92 -7.94
N PHE A 104 -3.05 10.95 -7.47
CA PHE A 104 -4.03 11.15 -6.40
C PHE A 104 -3.57 10.57 -5.07
N SER A 105 -4.06 11.15 -3.96
CA SER A 105 -3.76 10.62 -2.63
C SER A 105 -4.40 9.25 -2.43
N TYR A 106 -3.65 8.31 -1.85
CA TYR A 106 -4.13 6.96 -1.51
C TYR A 106 -4.95 6.93 -0.22
N GLY A 107 -5.14 8.07 0.45
CA GLY A 107 -5.93 8.21 1.66
C GLY A 107 -7.24 8.95 1.43
N ASN A 108 -8.21 8.70 2.32
CA ASN A 108 -9.44 9.47 2.42
C ASN A 108 -9.28 10.54 3.51
N THR A 109 -9.55 11.81 3.19
CA THR A 109 -9.52 12.93 4.15
C THR A 109 -10.53 12.81 5.28
N ILE A 110 -11.57 11.99 5.17
CA ILE A 110 -12.52 11.74 6.27
C ILE A 110 -11.81 11.19 7.52
N TYR A 111 -10.69 10.48 7.35
CA TYR A 111 -9.91 9.95 8.47
C TYR A 111 -8.76 10.86 8.93
N SER A 112 -8.51 12.01 8.27
CA SER A 112 -7.57 12.99 8.83
C SER A 112 -8.15 13.66 10.08
N ASP A 113 -9.48 13.78 10.16
CA ASP A 113 -10.17 14.52 11.22
C ASP A 113 -10.52 13.66 12.43
N VAL A 114 -10.52 12.33 12.26
CA VAL A 114 -10.69 11.35 13.33
C VAL A 114 -9.44 10.49 13.36
N SER A 115 -8.56 10.78 14.30
CA SER A 115 -7.22 10.22 14.52
C SER A 115 -7.15 8.71 14.78
N TYR A 116 -8.23 7.98 14.50
CA TYR A 116 -8.37 6.56 14.77
C TYR A 116 -8.17 5.74 13.49
N ASN A 117 -6.99 5.13 13.39
CA ASN A 117 -6.61 4.13 12.39
C ASN A 117 -6.63 4.65 10.93
N GLN A 118 -5.74 5.62 10.64
CA GLN A 118 -5.45 6.13 9.28
C GLN A 118 -4.84 5.04 8.38
N LYS A 119 -5.66 4.09 7.94
CA LYS A 119 -5.28 3.03 7.02
C LYS A 119 -5.69 3.40 5.60
N ILE A 120 -4.82 3.10 4.64
CA ILE A 120 -5.18 3.11 3.23
C ILE A 120 -6.09 1.89 3.00
N TYR A 121 -7.38 2.15 2.83
CA TYR A 121 -8.33 1.09 2.54
C TYR A 121 -8.17 0.65 1.09
N SER A 122 -7.67 -0.56 0.94
CA SER A 122 -7.51 -1.25 -0.33
C SER A 122 -8.21 -2.61 -0.29
N LYS A 123 -8.76 -3.04 -1.42
CA LYS A 123 -9.36 -4.38 -1.57
C LYS A 123 -8.92 -4.99 -2.88
N VAL A 124 -8.56 -6.27 -2.86
CA VAL A 124 -8.24 -7.03 -4.06
C VAL A 124 -9.47 -7.79 -4.53
N PHE A 125 -9.77 -7.69 -5.82
CA PHE A 125 -10.83 -8.46 -6.46
C PHE A 125 -10.57 -8.58 -7.97
N ASN A 126 -10.74 -9.79 -8.54
CA ASN A 126 -10.53 -10.09 -9.96
C ASN A 126 -9.21 -9.55 -10.53
N ASN A 127 -8.09 -9.71 -9.80
CA ASN A 127 -6.75 -9.24 -10.17
C ASN A 127 -6.60 -7.71 -10.26
N TYR A 128 -7.50 -6.95 -9.64
CA TYR A 128 -7.38 -5.51 -9.45
C TYR A 128 -7.26 -5.16 -7.97
N ILE A 129 -6.49 -4.12 -7.65
CA ILE A 129 -6.63 -3.39 -6.38
C ILE A 129 -7.64 -2.28 -6.57
N TYR A 130 -8.59 -2.20 -5.64
CA TYR A 130 -9.52 -1.10 -5.48
C TYR A 130 -9.01 -0.19 -4.38
N LEU A 131 -8.89 1.10 -4.66
CA LEU A 131 -8.41 2.13 -3.74
C LEU A 131 -9.45 3.23 -3.62
N CYS A 132 -9.71 3.67 -2.39
CA CYS A 132 -10.43 4.90 -2.13
C CYS A 132 -9.43 6.06 -2.12
N THR A 133 -9.65 7.07 -2.95
CA THR A 133 -8.74 8.20 -3.10
C THR A 133 -9.53 9.49 -2.99
N THR A 134 -8.99 10.51 -2.33
CA THR A 134 -9.58 11.85 -2.38
C THR A 134 -9.04 12.62 -3.59
N GLU A 135 -9.96 13.11 -4.42
CA GLU A 135 -9.69 13.99 -5.55
C GLU A 135 -10.48 15.29 -5.36
N ASN A 136 -9.79 16.40 -5.15
CA ASN A 136 -10.36 17.68 -4.70
C ASN A 136 -11.11 17.53 -3.36
N TYR A 137 -12.44 17.52 -3.39
CA TYR A 137 -13.34 17.43 -2.23
C TYR A 137 -14.14 16.11 -2.21
N PHE A 138 -13.85 15.21 -3.14
CA PHE A 138 -14.66 14.03 -3.43
C PHE A 138 -13.84 12.76 -3.24
N ASN A 139 -14.47 11.75 -2.64
CA ASN A 139 -13.87 10.42 -2.49
C ASN A 139 -14.22 9.54 -3.68
N ASN A 140 -13.22 9.11 -4.43
CA ASN A 140 -13.40 8.30 -5.63
C ASN A 140 -12.86 6.90 -5.41
N ILE A 141 -13.40 5.94 -6.16
CA ILE A 141 -12.87 4.59 -6.17
C ILE A 141 -12.16 4.36 -7.51
N TYR A 142 -10.90 3.99 -7.44
CA TYR A 142 -10.11 3.56 -8.57
C TYR A 142 -9.83 2.07 -8.47
N LYS A 143 -9.84 1.38 -9.61
CA LYS A 143 -9.29 0.03 -9.73
C LYS A 143 -8.00 0.06 -10.55
N ILE A 144 -7.01 -0.71 -10.14
CA ILE A 144 -5.67 -0.73 -10.73
C ILE A 144 -5.24 -2.16 -10.96
N ASN A 145 -4.78 -2.47 -12.18
CA ASN A 145 -4.23 -3.80 -12.50
C ASN A 145 -2.70 -3.83 -12.35
N LYS A 146 -2.12 -5.03 -12.49
CA LYS A 146 -0.65 -5.23 -12.40
C LYS A 146 0.18 -4.52 -13.47
N ASN A 147 -0.44 -4.10 -14.58
CA ASN A 147 0.24 -3.33 -15.62
C ASN A 147 0.31 -1.84 -15.28
N GLY A 148 -0.43 -1.39 -14.26
CA GLY A 148 -0.54 0.02 -13.89
C GLY A 148 -1.67 0.74 -14.62
N ASP A 149 -2.57 0.03 -15.29
CA ASP A 149 -3.76 0.65 -15.88
C ASP A 149 -4.73 1.01 -14.75
N VAL A 150 -5.15 2.27 -14.76
CA VAL A 150 -5.98 2.88 -13.71
C VAL A 150 -7.34 3.20 -14.30
N PHE A 151 -8.40 2.73 -13.64
CA PHE A 151 -9.77 2.96 -14.07
C PHE A 151 -10.57 3.56 -12.92
N LYS A 152 -11.22 4.70 -13.16
CA LYS A 152 -12.18 5.27 -12.23
C LYS A 152 -13.45 4.40 -12.23
N VAL A 153 -13.80 3.84 -11.08
CA VAL A 153 -14.98 2.98 -10.91
C VAL A 153 -16.16 3.80 -10.41
N PHE A 154 -15.89 4.81 -9.59
CA PHE A 154 -16.93 5.63 -8.97
C PHE A 154 -16.49 7.09 -8.83
N ASP A 155 -17.43 8.00 -9.05
CA ASP A 155 -17.27 9.44 -8.86
C ASP A 155 -18.32 9.97 -7.86
N THR A 156 -17.87 10.37 -6.65
CA THR A 156 -18.79 10.87 -5.61
C THR A 156 -19.32 12.27 -5.89
N LYS A 157 -18.87 12.97 -6.94
CA LYS A 157 -19.51 14.25 -7.33
C LYS A 157 -21.02 14.13 -7.48
N ASN A 158 -21.51 12.93 -7.80
CA ASN A 158 -22.92 12.72 -8.14
C ASN A 158 -23.69 11.77 -7.21
N ASN A 159 -23.08 11.02 -6.27
CA ASN A 159 -23.81 10.08 -5.39
C ASN A 159 -22.99 9.63 -4.16
N VAL A 160 -23.67 9.39 -3.03
CA VAL A 160 -23.12 8.68 -1.86
C VAL A 160 -23.73 7.27 -1.84
N GLN A 161 -22.96 6.24 -2.19
CA GLN A 161 -23.39 4.83 -2.08
C GLN A 161 -22.24 3.94 -1.62
N LEU A 162 -22.59 2.96 -0.76
CA LEU A 162 -21.70 1.93 -0.25
C LEU A 162 -21.49 0.86 -1.35
N LEU A 163 -20.28 0.73 -1.89
CA LEU A 163 -19.96 -0.31 -2.87
C LEU A 163 -19.60 -1.62 -2.13
N ILE A 164 -20.50 -2.60 -2.17
CA ILE A 164 -20.21 -3.96 -1.69
C ILE A 164 -19.75 -4.81 -2.87
N LEU A 165 -18.44 -5.05 -2.98
CA LEU A 165 -17.87 -6.05 -3.90
C LEU A 165 -18.11 -7.44 -3.31
N LYS A 166 -18.98 -8.23 -3.95
CA LYS A 166 -19.28 -9.64 -3.61
C LYS A 166 -18.18 -10.56 -4.12
#